data_AF-A0A4Y7KXX3-F1
#
_entry.id   AF-A0A4Y7KXX3-F1
#
_cell.length_a   1.000
_cell.length_b   1.000
_cell.length_c   1.000
_cell.angle_alpha   90.00
_cell.angle_beta   90.00
_cell.angle_gamma   90.00
#
_symmetry.space_group_name_H-M   'P 1'
#
loop_
_entity.id
_entity.type
_entity.pdbx_description
1 polymer ?
#
loop_
_entity_poly.entity_id
_entity_poly.type
_entity_poly.pdbx_seq_one_letter_code
_entity_poly.pdbx_strand_id
1 'polypeptide(L)' 'MSRNAVVATGLVVFAAAGLAFPFYMATSRRDNGMPVIDSSKPLPPQATFCGPYVNTGSRDVGPDNRTYSKK' A
#
# COMPACT_ATOMS: atom_id res chain seq x y z
N MET A 1 -27.25 -28.30 28.80
CA MET A 1 -26.63 -27.82 27.54
C MET A 1 -25.92 -29.01 26.90
N SER A 2 -26.20 -29.35 25.64
CA SER A 2 -25.58 -30.51 25.01
C SER A 2 -24.11 -30.20 24.65
N ARG A 3 -23.21 -31.17 24.87
CA ARG A 3 -21.77 -31.04 24.58
C ARG A 3 -21.50 -30.63 23.13
N ASN A 4 -22.34 -31.08 22.20
CA ASN A 4 -22.25 -30.73 20.78
C ASN A 4 -22.61 -29.26 20.52
N ALA A 5 -23.53 -28.68 21.30
CA ALA A 5 -23.87 -27.26 21.16
C ALA A 5 -22.67 -26.38 21.51
N VAL A 6 -21.95 -26.69 22.59
CA VAL A 6 -20.74 -25.94 23.00
C VAL A 6 -19.67 -25.98 21.91
N VAL A 7 -19.41 -27.16 21.34
CA VAL A 7 -18.43 -27.34 20.26
C VAL A 7 -18.86 -26.60 18.99
N ALA A 8 -20.14 -26.70 18.61
CA ALA A 8 -20.67 -26.02 17.43
C ALA A 8 -20.56 -24.49 17.56
N THR A 9 -20.91 -23.94 18.72
CA THR A 9 -20.75 -22.50 18.98
C THR A 9 -19.29 -22.07 18.90
N GLY A 10 -18.37 -22.84 19.48
CA GLY A 10 -16.94 -22.56 19.40
C GLY A 10 -16.41 -22.55 17.95
N LEU A 11 -16.82 -23.53 17.15
CA LEU A 11 -16.46 -23.62 15.72
C LEU A 11 -16.97 -22.41 14.93
N VAL A 12 -18.22 -22.00 15.16
CA VAL A 12 -18.82 -20.85 14.48
C VAL A 12 -18.08 -19.57 14.83
N VAL A 13 -17.81 -19.33 16.12
CA VAL A 13 -17.07 -18.13 16.56
C VAL A 13 -15.65 -18.12 16.00
N PHE A 14 -14.95 -19.25 16.04
CA PHE A 14 -13.59 -19.37 15.51
C PHE A 14 -13.54 -19.10 13.99
N ALA A 15 -14.44 -19.73 13.22
CA ALA A 15 -14.52 -19.52 11.78
C ALA A 15 -14.86 -18.06 11.44
N ALA A 16 -15.82 -17.45 12.15
CA ALA A 16 -16.19 -16.06 11.94
C ALA A 16 -15.01 -15.11 12.21
N ALA A 17 -14.27 -15.33 13.30
CA ALA A 17 -13.09 -14.53 13.64
C ALA A 17 -11.99 -14.69 12.58
N GLY A 18 -11.71 -15.91 12.14
CA GLY A 18 -10.71 -16.19 11.10
C GLY A 18 -11.06 -15.54 9.75
N LEU A 19 -12.33 -15.58 9.36
CA LEU A 19 -12.81 -14.94 8.13
C LEU A 19 -12.83 -13.41 8.22
N ALA A 20 -13.11 -12.84 9.40
CA ALA A 20 -13.12 -11.39 9.61
C ALA A 20 -11.71 -10.79 9.78
N PHE A 21 -10.72 -11.60 10.17
CA PHE A 21 -9.35 -11.17 10.44
C PHE A 21 -8.68 -10.35 9.31
N PRO A 22 -8.70 -10.78 8.03
CA PRO A 22 -8.07 -9.99 6.95
C PRO A 22 -8.74 -8.63 6.76
N PHE A 23 -10.06 -8.53 6.93
CA PHE A 23 -10.80 -7.28 6.84
C PHE A 23 -10.47 -6.37 8.02
N TYR A 24 -10.44 -6.91 9.24
CA TYR A 24 -10.03 -6.17 10.43
C TYR A 24 -8.63 -5.57 10.23
N MET A 25 -7.65 -6.36 9.80
CA MET A 25 -6.28 -5.90 9.51
C MET A 25 -6.20 -4.84 8.41
N ALA A 26 -6.99 -4.98 7.34
CA ALA A 26 -7.03 -4.00 6.26
C ALA A 26 -7.65 -2.67 6.72
N THR A 27 -8.65 -2.72 7.60
CA THR A 27 -9.30 -1.52 8.17
C THR A 27 -8.50 -0.87 9.29
N SER A 28 -7.73 -1.64 10.06
CA SER A 28 -7.01 -1.17 11.26
C SER A 28 -5.68 -0.48 10.96
N ARG A 29 -5.03 -0.77 9.83
CA ARG A 29 -3.79 -0.09 9.39
C ARG A 29 -4.00 1.32 8.81
N ARG A 30 -5.21 1.85 8.91
CA ARG A 30 -5.47 3.29 8.72
C ARG A 30 -5.24 3.96 10.07
N ASP A 31 -3.98 4.32 10.36
CA ASP A 31 -3.54 5.06 11.55
C ASP A 31 -4.19 6.46 11.62
N ASN A 32 -5.52 6.57 11.76
CA ASN A 32 -6.40 7.76 11.68
C ASN A 32 -7.19 7.93 10.37
N GLY A 33 -7.56 6.84 9.68
CA GLY A 33 -8.39 6.93 8.47
C GLY A 33 -7.63 7.32 7.19
N MET A 34 -6.35 7.70 7.33
CA MET A 34 -5.49 8.11 6.24
C MET A 34 -4.86 6.91 5.52
N PRO A 35 -4.95 6.82 4.18
CA PRO A 35 -4.27 5.78 3.43
C PRO A 35 -2.76 5.88 3.63
N VAL A 36 -2.09 4.72 3.77
CA VAL A 36 -0.62 4.62 3.88
C VAL A 36 0.10 5.35 2.74
N ILE A 37 -0.56 5.44 1.58
CA ILE A 37 -0.13 6.24 0.44
C ILE A 37 -1.14 7.38 0.28
N ASP A 38 -0.73 8.57 0.68
CA ASP A 38 -1.44 9.80 0.39
C ASP A 38 -1.13 10.22 -1.04
N SER A 39 -2.13 10.23 -1.94
CA SER A 39 -1.97 10.66 -3.33
C SER A 39 -1.62 12.15 -3.46
N SER A 40 -1.88 12.94 -2.42
CA SER A 40 -1.48 14.35 -2.36
C SER A 40 -0.05 14.54 -1.87
N LYS A 41 0.55 13.49 -1.27
CA LYS A 41 1.95 13.48 -0.86
C LYS A 41 2.81 12.87 -1.95
N PRO A 42 3.82 13.59 -2.48
CA PRO A 42 4.77 12.98 -3.41
C PRO A 42 5.45 11.78 -2.74
N LEU A 43 5.57 10.68 -3.49
CA LEU A 43 6.27 9.48 -3.02
C LEU A 43 7.68 9.86 -2.54
N PRO A 44 8.18 9.24 -1.46
CA PRO A 44 9.57 9.44 -1.06
C PRO A 44 10.48 9.06 -2.24
N PRO A 45 11.63 9.74 -2.44
CA PRO A 45 12.47 9.57 -3.62
C PRO A 45 12.88 8.11 -3.90
N GLN A 46 12.93 7.28 -2.86
CA GLN A 46 13.24 5.85 -2.94
C GLN A 46 12.05 4.96 -3.35
N ALA A 47 10.82 5.47 -3.24
CA ALA A 47 9.58 4.77 -3.61
C ALA A 47 8.92 5.35 -4.87
N THR A 48 9.54 6.33 -5.52
CA THR A 48 9.25 6.67 -6.92
C THR A 48 9.43 5.38 -7.72
N PHE A 49 8.31 4.73 -8.00
CA PHE A 49 8.26 3.46 -8.71
C PHE A 49 8.86 3.70 -10.09
N CYS A 50 10.12 3.33 -10.24
CA CYS A 50 10.77 3.11 -11.52
C CYS A 50 10.02 1.96 -12.20
N GLY A 51 8.85 2.25 -12.78
CA GLY A 51 8.02 1.27 -13.46
C GLY A 51 8.79 0.62 -14.62
N PRO A 52 8.26 -0.46 -15.24
CA PRO A 52 8.94 -1.17 -16.32
C PRO A 52 9.33 -0.28 -17.53
N TYR A 53 8.69 0.88 -17.65
CA TYR A 53 9.12 1.99 -18.50
C TYR A 53 9.52 3.17 -17.62
N VAL A 54 10.65 3.05 -16.93
CA VAL A 54 11.43 4.24 -16.63
C VAL A 54 11.74 4.84 -17.99
N ASN A 55 11.15 5.99 -18.30
CA ASN A 55 11.60 6.82 -19.39
C ASN A 55 12.95 7.40 -18.95
N THR A 56 13.97 6.54 -18.86
CA THR A 56 15.36 6.93 -19.08
C THR A 56 15.46 7.20 -20.58
N GLY A 57 14.68 8.18 -21.05
CA GLY A 57 14.76 8.67 -22.40
C GLY A 57 16.19 9.09 -22.60
N SER A 58 16.91 8.24 -23.32
CA SER A 58 18.21 8.48 -23.93
C SER A 58 19.12 9.45 -23.17
N ARG A 59 20.12 8.87 -22.47
CA ARG A 59 21.50 9.38 -22.52
C ARG A 59 21.63 10.91 -22.48
N ASP A 60 21.70 11.50 -21.30
CA ASP A 60 22.66 12.57 -21.04
C ASP A 60 22.75 12.85 -19.53
N VAL A 61 23.30 11.87 -18.82
CA VAL A 61 24.05 12.17 -17.58
C VAL A 61 25.46 12.51 -18.04
N GLY A 62 25.67 13.77 -18.42
CA GLY A 62 26.93 14.37 -18.86
C GLY A 62 26.84 15.89 -18.76
N PRO A 63 27.94 16.63 -18.48
CA PRO A 63 27.84 18.00 -17.98
C PRO A 63 27.29 18.99 -19.02
N ASP A 64 26.39 19.86 -18.56
CA ASP A 64 25.78 20.96 -19.31
C ASP A 64 26.82 21.92 -19.93
N ASN A 65 26.61 22.35 -21.17
CA ASN A 65 27.39 23.39 -21.83
C ASN A 65 26.54 24.40 -22.64
N ARG A 66 25.24 24.56 -22.36
CA ARG A 66 24.44 25.54 -23.12
C ARG A 66 23.54 26.36 -22.21
N THR A 67 24.06 27.55 -21.87
CA THR A 67 23.27 28.73 -21.49
C THR A 67 22.18 28.98 -22.54
N TYR A 68 20.96 28.57 -22.23
CA TYR A 68 19.80 28.87 -23.07
C TYR A 68 19.35 30.31 -22.79
N SER A 69 19.53 31.22 -23.75
CA SER A 69 18.96 32.57 -23.66
C SER A 69 17.48 32.52 -24.02
N LYS A 70 16.61 32.87 -23.06
CA LYS A 70 15.17 33.03 -23.32
C LYS A 70 14.92 34.36 -24.05
N LYS A 71 14.27 34.28 -25.21
CA LYS A 71 13.54 35.39 -25.81
C LYS A 71 12.20 35.58 -25.11
#